data_AF-A0A0C2GZ29-F1
#
_entry.id   AF-A0A0C2GZ29-F1
#
_cell.length_a   1.000
_cell.length_b   1.000
_cell.length_c   1.000
_cell.angle_alpha   90.00
_cell.angle_beta   90.00
_cell.angle_gamma   90.00
#
_symmetry.space_group_name_H-M   'P 1'
#
loop_
_entity.id
_entity.type
_entity.pdbx_description
1 polymer ?
#
loop_
_entity_poly.entity_id
_entity_poly.type
_entity_poly.pdbx_seq_one_letter_code
_entity_poly.pdbx_strand_id
1 'polypeptide(L)' 'MAIVNIRGVDVMFPFSPYECQLAYMDKVIEAIDMKFDTALESPTGTGKTLSLLCSTLGWLQKQKLMFQASFQDVAGQMAT' A
#
# COMPACT_ATOMS: atom_id res chain seq x y z
N MET A 1 -9.36 4.43 -13.12
CA MET A 1 -8.31 4.33 -12.10
C MET A 1 -8.73 5.19 -10.93
N ALA A 2 -9.00 4.58 -9.77
CA ALA A 2 -9.27 5.27 -8.52
C ALA A 2 -8.01 5.24 -7.64
N ILE A 3 -7.75 6.30 -6.87
CA ILE A 3 -6.71 6.32 -5.84
C ILE A 3 -7.43 6.31 -4.50
N VAL A 4 -7.10 5.34 -3.66
CA VAL A 4 -7.66 5.24 -2.31
C VAL A 4 -6.52 5.29 -1.31
N ASN A 5 -6.64 6.17 -0.32
CA ASN A 5 -5.69 6.25 0.77
C ASN A 5 -6.07 5.24 1.86
N ILE A 6 -5.17 4.30 2.14
CA ILE A 6 -5.35 3.25 3.15
C ILE A 6 -4.11 3.26 4.05
N ARG A 7 -4.26 3.57 5.34
CA ARG A 7 -3.14 3.71 6.29
C ARG A 7 -2.02 4.65 5.81
N GLY A 8 -2.40 5.74 5.14
CA GLY A 8 -1.43 6.68 4.56
C GLY A 8 -0.63 6.08 3.40
N VAL A 9 -1.13 5.04 2.74
CA VAL A 9 -0.62 4.49 1.48
C VAL A 9 -1.63 4.83 0.39
N ASP A 10 -1.17 5.47 -0.68
CA ASP A 10 -2.00 5.71 -1.86
C ASP A 10 -2.02 4.46 -2.75
N VAL A 11 -3.16 3.77 -2.75
CA VAL A 11 -3.37 2.56 -3.54
C VAL A 11 -4.09 2.91 -4.83
N MET A 12 -3.41 2.69 -5.96
CA MET A 12 -4.02 2.80 -7.29
C MET A 12 -4.80 1.53 -7.60
N PHE A 13 -6.11 1.66 -7.76
CA PHE A 13 -7.00 0.57 -8.12
C PHE A 13 -7.64 0.83 -9.49
N PRO A 14 -7.80 -0.19 -10.36
CA PRO A 14 -8.31 0.04 -11.73
C PRO A 14 -9.75 0.57 -11.76
N PHE A 15 -10.57 0.22 -10.76
CA PHE A 15 -11.98 0.58 -10.64
C PHE A 15 -12.29 1.21 -9.26
N SER A 16 -13.53 1.61 -9.01
CA SER A 16 -13.96 1.95 -7.64
C SER A 16 -13.96 0.67 -6.80
N PRO A 17 -13.19 0.58 -5.71
CA PRO A 17 -13.13 -0.64 -4.91
C PRO A 17 -14.45 -0.88 -4.16
N TYR A 18 -14.79 -2.16 -3.94
CA TYR A 18 -15.83 -2.56 -3.02
C TYR A 18 -15.33 -2.49 -1.56
N GLU A 19 -16.26 -2.41 -0.61
CA GLU A 19 -15.90 -2.38 0.83
C GLU A 19 -15.06 -3.58 1.27
N CYS A 20 -15.38 -4.78 0.76
CA CYS A 20 -14.59 -5.97 1.07
C CYS A 20 -13.15 -5.91 0.51
N GLN A 21 -12.96 -5.26 -0.64
CA GLN A 21 -11.62 -5.04 -1.22
C GLN A 21 -10.84 -4.02 -0.38
N LEU A 22 -11.51 -2.96 0.09
CA LEU A 22 -10.90 -1.97 0.99
C LEU A 22 -10.43 -2.61 2.30
N ALA A 23 -11.30 -3.41 2.94
CA ALA A 23 -10.96 -4.13 4.17
C ALA A 23 -9.81 -5.13 3.95
N TYR A 24 -9.81 -5.83 2.81
CA TYR A 24 -8.72 -6.74 2.46
C TYR A 24 -7.39 -6.00 2.28
N MET A 25 -7.39 -4.89 1.53
CA MET A 25 -6.20 -4.07 1.30
C MET A 25 -5.67 -3.43 2.60
N ASP A 26 -6.55 -2.98 3.52
CA ASP A 26 -6.17 -2.50 4.84
C ASP A 26 -5.37 -3.55 5.63
N LYS A 27 -5.88 -4.79 5.65
CA LYS A 27 -5.25 -5.91 6.36
C LYS A 27 -3.93 -6.35 5.72
N VAL A 28 -3.82 -6.28 4.39
CA VAL A 28 -2.55 -6.52 3.70
C VAL A 28 -1.52 -5.47 4.10
N ILE A 29 -1.87 -4.18 4.05
CA ILE A 29 -0.94 -3.09 4.41
C ILE A 29 -0.52 -3.19 5.87
N GLU A 30 -1.46 -3.47 6.77
CA GLU A 30 -1.20 -3.70 8.20
C GLU A 30 -0.16 -4.81 8.42
N ALA A 31 -0.35 -5.97 7.79
CA ALA A 31 0.54 -7.11 7.95
C ALA A 31 1.97 -6.80 7.46
N ILE A 32 2.08 -6.10 6.32
CA ILE A 32 3.38 -5.72 5.77
C ILE A 32 4.07 -4.68 6.68
N ASP A 33 3.36 -3.64 7.12
CA ASP A 33 3.93 -2.58 7.99
C ASP A 33 4.38 -3.14 9.35
N MET A 34 3.56 -4.02 9.94
CA MET A 34 3.82 -4.59 11.25
C MET A 34 4.70 -5.85 11.21
N LYS A 35 5.09 -6.32 10.01
CA LYS A 35 5.98 -7.47 9.79
C LYS A 35 5.48 -8.77 10.44
N PHE A 36 4.20 -9.09 10.28
CA PHE A 36 3.62 -10.35 10.78
C PHE A 36 2.86 -11.11 9.68
N ASP A 37 2.77 -12.43 9.84
CA ASP A 37 2.06 -13.31 8.92
C ASP A 37 0.55 -13.21 9.11
N THR A 38 -0.21 -13.11 8.01
CA THR A 38 -1.67 -12.97 8.06
C THR A 38 -2.36 -13.99 7.14
N ALA A 39 -3.46 -14.56 7.63
CA ALA A 39 -4.33 -15.45 6.87
C ALA A 39 -5.64 -14.72 6.54
N LEU A 40 -5.71 -14.18 5.33
CA LEU A 40 -6.85 -13.37 4.88
C LEU A 40 -7.78 -14.17 3.96
N GLU A 41 -9.03 -14.30 4.39
CA GLU A 41 -10.12 -14.84 3.59
C GLU A 41 -10.94 -13.72 2.94
N SER A 42 -11.41 -13.99 1.73
CA SER A 42 -12.26 -13.07 0.97
C SER A 42 -13.26 -13.89 0.14
N PRO A 43 -14.51 -13.42 -0.03
CA PRO A 43 -15.48 -14.09 -0.88
C PRO A 43 -14.95 -14.27 -2.31
N THR A 44 -15.30 -15.39 -2.95
CA THR A 44 -14.88 -15.68 -4.32
C THR A 44 -15.42 -14.62 -5.29
N GLY A 45 -14.67 -14.34 -6.36
CA GLY A 45 -15.09 -13.38 -7.40
C GLY A 45 -14.93 -11.89 -7.05
N THR A 46 -14.44 -11.56 -5.86
CA THR A 46 -14.23 -10.16 -5.42
C THR A 46 -12.88 -9.57 -5.83
N GLY A 47 -12.03 -10.32 -6.54
CA GLY A 47 -10.72 -9.82 -6.99
C GLY A 47 -9.63 -9.81 -5.93
N LYS A 48 -9.57 -10.83 -5.04
CA LYS A 48 -8.52 -11.01 -4.01
C LYS A 48 -7.10 -10.77 -4.54
N THR A 49 -6.75 -11.36 -5.68
CA THR A 49 -5.43 -11.20 -6.31
C THR A 49 -5.16 -9.76 -6.71
N LEU A 50 -6.16 -9.07 -7.25
CA LEU A 50 -6.05 -7.67 -7.65
C LEU A 50 -5.87 -6.77 -6.43
N SER A 51 -6.68 -6.96 -5.38
CA SER A 51 -6.53 -6.26 -4.10
C SER A 51 -5.15 -6.45 -3.49
N LEU A 52 -4.67 -7.70 -3.41
CA LEU A 52 -3.35 -8.03 -2.88
C LEU A 52 -2.22 -7.31 -3.65
N LEU A 53 -2.25 -7.35 -4.99
CA LEU A 53 -1.22 -6.72 -5.82
C LEU A 53 -1.26 -5.20 -5.69
N CYS A 54 -2.42 -4.58 -5.83
CA CYS A 54 -2.56 -3.12 -5.76
C CYS A 54 -2.09 -2.57 -4.41
N SER A 55 -2.51 -3.18 -3.29
CA SER A 55 -2.10 -2.70 -1.96
C SER A 55 -0.61 -2.89 -1.70
N THR A 56 -0.04 -4.02 -2.14
CA THR A 56 1.41 -4.30 -1.99
C THR A 56 2.25 -3.33 -2.83
N LEU A 57 1.85 -3.06 -4.07
CA LEU A 57 2.55 -2.11 -4.94
C LEU A 57 2.45 -0.67 -4.43
N GLY A 58 1.28 -0.25 -3.94
CA GLY A 58 1.10 1.05 -3.31
C GLY A 58 2.02 1.22 -2.10
N TRP A 59 2.09 0.20 -1.25
CA TRP A 59 2.98 0.19 -0.10
C TRP A 59 4.46 0.30 -0.51
N LEU A 60 4.88 -0.49 -1.51
CA LEU A 60 6.25 -0.47 -2.02
C LEU A 60 6.62 0.91 -2.60
N GLN A 61 5.70 1.55 -3.31
CA GLN A 61 5.91 2.88 -3.87
C GLN A 61 6.07 3.93 -2.76
N LYS A 62 5.24 3.88 -1.72
CA LYS A 62 5.41 4.74 -0.54
C LYS A 62 6.79 4.55 0.10
N GLN A 63 7.22 3.31 0.31
CA GLN A 63 8.53 3.04 0.89
C GLN A 63 9.67 3.56 0.03
N LYS A 64 9.58 3.41 -1.30
CA LYS A 64 10.57 3.97 -2.23
C LYS A 64 10.65 5.50 -2.13
N LEU A 65 9.51 6.18 -2.03
CA LEU A 65 9.47 7.64 -1.89
C LEU A 65 10.05 8.10 -0.54
N MET A 66 9.68 7.44 0.56
CA MET A 66 10.24 7.71 1.89
C MET A 66 11.75 7.52 1.92
N PHE A 67 12.24 6.43 1.31
CA PHE A 67 13.67 6.17 1.18
C PHE A 67 14.36 7.26 0.35
N GLN A 68 13.80 7.66 -0.80
CA GLN A 68 14.36 8.73 -1.64
C GLN A 68 14.39 10.09 -0.94
N ALA A 69 13.34 10.47 -0.22
CA ALA A 69 13.29 11.71 0.54
C ALA A 69 14.42 11.78 1.57
N SER A 70 14.70 10.67 2.25
CA SER A 70 15.79 10.60 3.24
C SER A 70 17.18 10.89 2.66
N PHE A 71 17.43 10.62 1.37
CA PHE A 71 18.71 10.97 0.73
C PHE A 71 18.81 12.46 0.39
N GLN A 72 17.69 13.09 0.05
CA GLN A 72 17.67 14.52 -0.27
C GLN A 72 17.92 15.36 0.98
N ASP A 73 17.39 14.94 2.13
CA ASP A 73 17.62 15.61 3.41
C ASP A 73 19.10 15.57 3.82
N VAL A 74 19.79 14.44 3.61
CA VAL A 74 21.23 14.31 3.93
C VAL A 74 22.09 15.15 2.99
N ALA A 75 21.77 15.19 1.70
CA ALA A 75 22.50 16.02 0.73
C ALA A 75 22.33 17.53 1.03
N GLY A 76 21.15 17.94 1.50
CA GLY A 76 20.89 19.32 1.92
C GLY A 76 21.67 19.77 3.14
N GLN A 77 21.94 18.87 4.11
CA GLN A 77 22.68 19.18 5.33
C GLN A 77 24.21 19.21 5.15
N MET A 78 24.75 18.59 4.09
CA MET A 78 26.19 18.65 3.76
C MET A 78 26.58 19.88 2.92
N ALA A 79 25.61 20.61 2.38
CA ALA A 79 25.83 21.78 1.52
C ALA A 79 25.88 23.13 2.27
N THR A 80 25.85 23.10 3.61
CA THR A 80 26.03 24.24 4.52
C THR A 80 27.25 24.06 5.39
#